data_AF-A0A3D3ED00-F1
#
_entry.id   AF-A0A3D3ED00-F1
#
_cell.length_a   1.000
_cell.length_b   1.000
_cell.length_c   1.000
_cell.angle_alpha   90.00
_cell.angle_beta   90.00
_cell.angle_gamma   90.00
#
_symmetry.space_group_name_H-M   'P 1'
#
loop_
_entity.id
_entity.type
_entity.pdbx_description
1 polymer ?
#
loop_
_entity_poly.entity_id
_entity_poly.type
_entity_poly.pdbx_seq_one_letter_code
_entity_poly.pdbx_strand_id
1 'polypeptide(L)'
;KSSLVKAVHGTVTERGMDCALVEIHREDIDDLPFIMSFLSQIERRFVVFTDDLTFDHGDNSYKSLKAALDGGVEGRPHNVIFYATSNRRHLMPRQMIENERSTAINPSEGVEESVSLSDRFGLWIGFHSIDQDTFFTIVESYVSFFDIDTSKVDIRREALAWSMERGARSGRVAWQFIVDLAARTEKNISSK
;
A
#
# COMPACT_ATOMS: atom_id res chain seq x y z
N LYS A 1 -0.14 -4.85 1.78
CA LYS A 1 -0.94 -3.63 1.52
C LYS A 1 -0.96 -3.33 0.03
N SER A 2 0.19 -3.16 -0.63
CA SER A 2 0.34 -3.06 -2.09
C SER A 2 -0.33 -4.22 -2.84
N SER A 3 -0.18 -5.47 -2.35
CA SER A 3 -0.90 -6.62 -2.93
C SER A 3 -2.42 -6.48 -2.88
N LEU A 4 -2.97 -5.81 -1.86
CA LEU A 4 -4.42 -5.55 -1.79
C LEU A 4 -4.84 -4.53 -2.85
N VAL A 5 -4.04 -3.48 -3.08
CA VAL A 5 -4.29 -2.52 -4.17
C VAL A 5 -4.34 -3.23 -5.52
N LYS A 6 -3.36 -4.11 -5.79
CA LYS A 6 -3.30 -4.91 -7.01
C LYS A 6 -4.49 -5.87 -7.13
N ALA A 7 -4.90 -6.51 -6.03
CA ALA A 7 -6.07 -7.40 -6.01
C ALA A 7 -7.40 -6.65 -6.24
N VAL A 8 -7.56 -5.46 -5.65
CA VAL A 8 -8.74 -4.60 -5.88
C VAL A 8 -8.81 -4.17 -7.35
N HIS A 9 -7.68 -3.73 -7.92
CA HIS A 9 -7.59 -3.39 -9.34
C HIS A 9 -7.96 -4.58 -10.24
N GLY A 10 -7.42 -5.77 -9.96
CA GLY A 10 -7.78 -7.00 -10.67
C GLY A 10 -9.27 -7.30 -10.60
N THR A 11 -9.86 -7.25 -9.40
CA THR A 11 -11.30 -7.49 -9.18
C THR A 11 -12.18 -6.50 -9.96
N VAL A 12 -11.79 -5.23 -10.02
CA VAL A 12 -12.53 -4.18 -10.74
C VAL A 12 -12.44 -4.38 -12.25
N THR A 13 -11.26 -4.77 -12.75
CA THR A 13 -11.02 -5.07 -14.16
C THR A 13 -11.80 -6.31 -14.62
N GLU A 14 -11.83 -7.37 -13.80
CA GLU A 14 -12.63 -8.58 -14.05
C GLU A 14 -14.13 -8.30 -14.12
N ARG A 15 -14.61 -7.26 -13.43
CA ARG A 15 -16.00 -6.78 -13.51
C ARG A 15 -16.29 -5.91 -14.74
N GLY A 16 -15.33 -5.77 -15.64
CA GLY A 16 -15.48 -5.07 -16.93
C GLY A 16 -15.24 -3.56 -16.88
N MET A 17 -14.70 -3.02 -15.77
CA MET A 17 -14.33 -1.60 -15.72
C MET A 17 -12.97 -1.38 -16.39
N ASP A 18 -12.91 -0.54 -17.44
CA ASP A 18 -11.65 -0.13 -18.05
C ASP A 18 -10.89 0.83 -17.12
N CYS A 19 -10.08 0.24 -16.24
CA CYS A 19 -9.29 0.95 -15.25
C CYS A 19 -7.83 0.53 -15.35
N ALA A 20 -6.93 1.50 -15.53
CA ALA A 20 -5.49 1.27 -15.48
C ALA A 20 -4.94 1.54 -14.08
N LEU A 21 -3.96 0.73 -13.67
CA LEU A 21 -3.16 0.96 -12.47
C LEU A 21 -1.83 1.59 -12.89
N VAL A 22 -1.54 2.79 -12.37
CA VAL A 22 -0.30 3.54 -12.61
C VAL A 22 0.47 3.58 -11.30
N GLU A 23 1.62 2.91 -11.25
CA GLU A 23 2.50 2.93 -10.07
C GLU A 23 3.51 4.07 -10.22
N ILE A 24 3.61 4.93 -9.22
CA ILE A 24 4.58 6.03 -9.13
C ILE A 24 5.44 5.78 -7.90
N HIS A 25 6.75 5.84 -8.07
CA HIS A 25 7.69 5.71 -6.95
C HIS A 25 7.60 6.91 -6.02
N ARG A 26 7.97 6.70 -4.75
CA ARG A 26 7.95 7.76 -3.74
C ARG A 26 8.82 8.95 -4.15
N GLU A 27 9.94 8.68 -4.81
CA GLU A 27 10.92 9.64 -5.29
C GLU A 27 10.38 10.52 -6.43
N ASP A 28 9.36 10.05 -7.15
CA ASP A 28 8.77 10.72 -8.31
C ASP A 28 7.44 11.43 -7.95
N ILE A 29 7.15 11.61 -6.66
CA ILE A 29 5.91 12.27 -6.19
C ILE A 29 5.80 13.72 -6.67
N ASP A 30 6.93 14.37 -6.96
CA ASP A 30 6.93 15.73 -7.53
C ASP A 30 6.28 15.80 -8.92
N ASP A 31 6.28 14.70 -9.67
CA ASP A 31 5.64 14.62 -10.98
C ASP A 31 4.14 14.31 -10.90
N LEU A 32 3.62 13.99 -9.71
CA LEU A 32 2.21 13.59 -9.52
C LEU A 32 1.20 14.62 -10.07
N PRO A 33 1.34 15.94 -9.85
CA PRO A 33 0.42 16.92 -10.43
C PRO A 33 0.39 16.86 -11.96
N PHE A 34 1.56 16.75 -12.59
CA PHE A 34 1.68 16.65 -14.05
C PHE A 34 1.06 15.36 -14.57
N ILE A 35 1.33 14.22 -13.92
CA ILE A 35 0.77 12.92 -14.28
C ILE A 35 -0.76 12.95 -14.17
N MET A 36 -1.31 13.50 -13.07
CA MET A 36 -2.77 13.61 -12.91
C MET A 36 -3.41 14.51 -13.97
N SER A 37 -2.78 15.63 -14.32
CA SER A 37 -3.24 16.51 -15.40
C SER A 37 -3.21 15.80 -16.76
N PHE A 38 -2.14 15.09 -17.08
CA PHE A 38 -2.05 14.30 -18.32
C PHE A 38 -3.12 13.21 -18.40
N LEU A 39 -3.30 12.42 -17.32
CA LEU A 39 -4.30 11.36 -17.27
C LEU A 39 -5.74 11.88 -17.35
N SER A 40 -5.99 13.13 -16.92
CA SER A 40 -7.31 13.75 -17.01
C SER A 40 -7.81 13.91 -18.45
N GLN A 41 -6.90 13.97 -19.42
CA GLN A 41 -7.21 14.14 -20.84
C GLN A 41 -7.51 12.82 -21.56
N ILE A 42 -7.39 11.68 -20.87
CA ILE A 42 -7.59 10.35 -21.44
C ILE A 42 -8.95 9.80 -21.01
N GLU A 43 -9.75 9.33 -21.97
CA GLU A 43 -11.05 8.69 -21.72
C GLU A 43 -10.88 7.26 -21.17
N ARG A 44 -10.32 7.17 -19.96
CA ARG A 44 -10.10 5.93 -19.19
C ARG A 44 -10.06 6.27 -17.70
N ARG A 45 -10.37 5.29 -16.83
CA ARG A 45 -10.23 5.43 -15.38
C ARG A 45 -8.84 5.01 -14.92
N PHE A 46 -8.29 5.70 -13.93
CA PHE A 46 -6.95 5.43 -13.41
C PHE A 46 -6.95 5.32 -11.89
N VAL A 47 -6.28 4.29 -11.39
CA VAL A 47 -5.76 4.27 -10.02
C VAL A 47 -4.28 4.66 -10.11
N VAL A 48 -3.93 5.82 -9.59
CA VAL A 48 -2.53 6.20 -9.37
C VAL A 48 -2.14 5.72 -7.98
N PHE A 49 -1.03 4.98 -7.88
CA PHE A 49 -0.64 4.27 -6.68
C PHE A 49 0.82 4.52 -6.33
N THR A 50 1.10 4.84 -5.06
CA THR A 50 2.46 4.87 -4.51
C THR A 50 2.58 3.91 -3.33
N ASP A 51 3.58 3.02 -3.39
CA ASP A 51 3.88 2.10 -2.30
C ASP A 51 4.80 2.74 -1.24
N ASP A 52 4.57 2.39 0.03
CA ASP A 52 5.35 2.82 1.20
C ASP A 52 5.62 4.34 1.27
N LEU A 53 4.58 5.12 1.02
CA LEU A 53 4.63 6.57 1.10
C LEU A 53 4.91 7.01 2.54
N THR A 54 6.10 7.57 2.74
CA THR A 54 6.51 8.26 3.96
C THR A 54 7.47 9.39 3.59
N PHE A 55 7.46 10.46 4.36
CA PHE A 55 8.37 11.59 4.17
C PHE A 55 9.39 11.64 5.30
N ASP A 56 10.61 12.04 4.96
CA ASP A 56 11.72 12.23 5.89
C ASP A 56 12.02 13.71 6.08
N HIS A 57 12.80 14.04 7.11
CA HIS A 57 13.19 15.41 7.41
C HIS A 57 13.89 16.07 6.21
N GLY A 58 13.31 17.17 5.72
CA GLY A 58 13.83 17.93 4.58
C GLY A 58 13.25 17.51 3.23
N ASP A 59 12.42 16.47 3.19
CA ASP A 59 11.67 16.10 1.99
C ASP A 59 10.58 17.15 1.73
N ASN A 60 10.65 17.84 0.58
CA ASN A 60 9.69 18.86 0.17
C ASN A 60 8.58 18.30 -0.75
N SER A 61 8.69 17.03 -1.16
CA SER A 61 7.75 16.42 -2.12
C SER A 61 6.34 16.24 -1.56
N TYR A 62 6.17 16.29 -0.23
CA TYR A 62 4.85 16.33 0.41
C TYR A 62 4.00 17.52 -0.05
N LYS A 63 4.62 18.64 -0.47
CA LYS A 63 3.91 19.81 -1.02
C LYS A 63 3.29 19.50 -2.38
N SER A 64 4.00 18.75 -3.22
CA SER A 64 3.51 18.30 -4.52
C SER A 64 2.32 17.35 -4.34
N LEU A 65 2.42 16.42 -3.38
CA LEU A 65 1.30 15.56 -3.00
C LEU A 65 0.09 16.37 -2.47
N LYS A 66 0.33 17.34 -1.59
CA LYS A 66 -0.71 18.23 -1.06
C LYS A 66 -1.47 18.93 -2.19
N ALA A 67 -0.73 19.54 -3.12
CA ALA A 67 -1.28 20.25 -4.26
C ALA A 67 -2.09 19.32 -5.19
N ALA A 68 -1.59 18.12 -5.45
CA ALA A 68 -2.27 17.11 -6.26
C ALA A 68 -3.59 16.64 -5.63
N LEU A 69 -3.62 16.46 -4.31
CA LEU A 69 -4.81 16.02 -3.58
C LEU A 69 -5.86 17.14 -3.40
N ASP A 70 -5.42 18.39 -3.23
CA ASP A 70 -6.32 19.57 -3.19
C ASP A 70 -6.94 19.87 -4.55
N GLY A 71 -6.32 19.40 -5.63
CA GLY A 71 -6.82 19.63 -6.98
C GLY A 71 -6.49 21.02 -7.54
N GLY A 72 -5.63 21.82 -6.90
CA GLY A 72 -5.24 23.14 -7.42
C GLY A 72 -6.40 24.01 -7.91
N VAL A 73 -6.21 24.74 -9.01
CA VAL A 73 -7.26 25.58 -9.65
C VAL A 73 -8.20 24.74 -10.54
N GLU A 74 -7.72 23.63 -11.09
CA GLU A 74 -8.45 22.81 -12.08
C GLU A 74 -9.35 21.73 -11.45
N GLY A 75 -9.23 21.53 -10.14
CA GLY A 75 -9.87 20.45 -9.40
C GLY A 75 -9.17 19.10 -9.60
N ARG A 76 -9.51 18.13 -8.75
CA ARG A 76 -9.04 16.75 -8.90
C ARG A 76 -9.73 16.08 -10.10
N PRO A 77 -9.01 15.43 -11.02
CA PRO A 77 -9.61 14.76 -12.18
C PRO A 77 -10.66 13.71 -11.78
N HIS A 78 -11.84 13.75 -12.39
CA HIS A 78 -12.94 12.83 -12.09
C HIS A 78 -12.64 11.36 -12.44
N ASN A 79 -11.70 11.14 -13.36
CA ASN A 79 -11.29 9.81 -13.83
C ASN A 79 -10.06 9.25 -13.09
N VAL A 80 -9.50 9.97 -12.10
CA VAL A 80 -8.28 9.57 -11.38
C VAL A 80 -8.53 9.42 -9.88
N ILE A 81 -8.18 8.25 -9.33
CA ILE A 81 -8.12 8.03 -7.88
C ILE A 81 -6.68 7.76 -7.43
N PHE A 82 -6.24 8.46 -6.37
CA PHE A 82 -4.92 8.27 -5.78
C PHE A 82 -4.98 7.33 -4.58
N TYR A 83 -4.17 6.28 -4.59
CA TYR A 83 -3.94 5.34 -3.49
C TYR A 83 -2.50 5.47 -2.99
N ALA A 84 -2.34 5.41 -1.67
CA ALA A 84 -1.04 5.26 -1.05
C ALA A 84 -1.10 4.18 0.02
N THR A 85 -0.03 3.42 0.15
CA THR A 85 0.21 2.57 1.31
C THR A 85 1.30 3.22 2.15
N SER A 86 1.26 2.97 3.47
CA SER A 86 2.33 3.42 4.36
C SER A 86 2.55 2.38 5.45
N ASN A 87 3.80 2.16 5.83
CA ASN A 87 4.14 1.36 7.01
C ASN A 87 4.12 2.19 8.31
N ARG A 88 3.99 3.51 8.22
CA ARG A 88 3.89 4.41 9.37
C ARG A 88 2.44 4.81 9.59
N ARG A 89 2.09 5.09 10.85
CA ARG A 89 0.76 5.62 11.22
C ARG A 89 0.52 7.02 10.65
N HIS A 90 1.59 7.81 10.49
CA HIS A 90 1.55 9.15 9.93
C HIS A 90 2.52 9.20 8.74
N LEU A 91 2.10 9.87 7.66
CA LEU A 91 2.93 10.05 6.47
C LEU A 91 4.13 10.97 6.75
N MET A 92 4.00 11.90 7.70
CA MET A 92 5.08 12.79 8.15
C MET A 92 5.56 12.46 9.59
N PRO A 93 6.86 12.59 9.90
CA PRO A 93 7.41 12.46 11.25
C PRO A 93 6.89 13.57 12.18
N ARG A 94 6.65 13.26 13.46
CA ARG A 94 6.19 14.25 14.46
C ARG A 94 7.10 15.47 14.59
N GLN A 95 8.41 15.30 14.47
CA GLN A 95 9.35 16.43 14.55
C GLN A 95 9.24 17.36 13.34
N MET A 96 8.87 16.88 12.14
CA MET A 96 8.59 17.77 11.00
C MET A 96 7.31 18.58 11.26
N ILE A 97 6.29 17.93 11.84
CA ILE A 97 5.06 18.58 12.28
C ILE A 97 5.37 19.69 13.30
N GLU A 98 6.26 19.42 14.25
CA GLU A 98 6.69 20.38 15.26
C GLU A 98 7.62 21.50 14.72
N ASN A 99 8.43 21.21 13.70
CA ASN A 99 9.28 22.20 13.06
C ASN A 99 8.48 23.16 12.18
N GLU A 100 7.52 22.68 11.38
CA GLU A 100 6.57 23.56 10.67
C GLU A 100 5.82 24.46 11.66
N ARG A 101 5.39 23.90 12.80
CA ARG A 101 4.81 24.65 13.92
C ARG A 101 5.75 25.74 14.48
N SER A 102 7.06 25.51 14.48
CA SER A 102 8.03 26.44 15.07
C SER A 102 8.49 27.53 14.08
N THR A 103 8.47 27.25 12.79
CA THR A 103 8.81 28.22 11.73
C THR A 103 7.60 29.01 11.22
N ALA A 104 6.39 28.54 11.45
CA ALA A 104 5.17 29.27 11.11
C ALA A 104 5.07 30.55 11.94
N ILE A 105 4.72 31.66 11.29
CA ILE A 105 4.50 32.96 11.95
C ILE A 105 3.41 32.81 13.03
N ASN A 106 2.45 31.91 12.81
CA ASN A 106 1.49 31.43 13.80
C ASN A 106 1.69 29.92 14.09
N PRO A 107 2.05 29.52 15.32
CA PRO A 107 2.25 28.11 15.67
C PRO A 107 1.03 27.20 15.48
N SER A 108 -0.16 27.78 15.41
CA SER A 108 -1.42 27.08 15.12
C SER A 108 -1.47 26.56 13.67
N GLU A 109 -0.92 27.30 12.71
CA GLU A 109 -1.00 26.99 11.27
C GLU A 109 -0.13 25.78 10.89
N GLY A 110 1.06 25.62 11.47
CA GLY A 110 1.93 24.47 11.16
C GLY A 110 1.40 23.12 11.68
N VAL A 111 0.60 23.12 12.75
CA VAL A 111 -0.11 21.91 13.21
C VAL A 111 -1.27 21.57 12.26
N GLU A 112 -1.98 22.59 11.76
CA GLU A 112 -3.02 22.40 10.75
C GLU A 112 -2.44 21.84 9.45
N GLU A 113 -1.25 22.25 9.00
CA GLU A 113 -0.71 21.80 7.71
C GLU A 113 -0.36 20.30 7.64
N SER A 114 0.22 19.71 8.69
CA SER A 114 0.56 18.28 8.69
C SER A 114 -0.64 17.35 8.92
N VAL A 115 -1.61 17.79 9.73
CA VAL A 115 -2.91 17.13 9.87
C VAL A 115 -3.67 17.25 8.54
N SER A 116 -3.54 18.39 7.86
CA SER A 116 -4.24 18.63 6.59
C SER A 116 -3.82 17.69 5.47
N LEU A 117 -2.57 17.22 5.38
CA LEU A 117 -2.20 16.27 4.30
C LEU A 117 -2.89 14.92 4.48
N SER A 118 -2.96 14.45 5.72
CA SER A 118 -3.63 13.19 6.06
C SER A 118 -5.14 13.27 5.86
N ASP A 119 -5.74 14.41 6.20
CA ASP A 119 -7.17 14.68 6.06
C ASP A 119 -7.63 14.75 4.59
N ARG A 120 -6.72 15.00 3.65
CA ARG A 120 -7.02 14.99 2.20
C ARG A 120 -7.26 13.60 1.62
N PHE A 121 -6.92 12.55 2.36
CA PHE A 121 -7.31 11.19 2.00
C PHE A 121 -8.72 10.92 2.54
N GLY A 122 -9.69 10.83 1.63
CA GLY A 122 -11.09 10.60 1.98
C GLY A 122 -11.40 9.22 2.60
N LEU A 123 -10.46 8.28 2.57
CA LEU A 123 -10.60 6.97 3.21
C LEU A 123 -9.26 6.51 3.80
N TRP A 124 -9.30 6.12 5.07
CA TRP A 124 -8.18 5.54 5.79
C TRP A 124 -8.48 4.10 6.18
N ILE A 125 -7.68 3.16 5.69
CA ILE A 125 -7.81 1.73 6.01
C ILE A 125 -6.63 1.31 6.87
N GLY A 126 -6.88 1.09 8.15
CA GLY A 126 -5.91 0.53 9.09
C GLY A 126 -5.72 -0.96 8.86
N PHE A 127 -4.48 -1.45 9.01
CA PHE A 127 -4.18 -2.87 9.06
C PHE A 127 -3.68 -3.22 10.46
N HIS A 128 -4.32 -4.21 11.08
CA HIS A 128 -3.88 -4.76 12.35
C HIS A 128 -2.79 -5.81 12.12
N SER A 129 -2.00 -6.07 13.16
CA SER A 129 -1.08 -7.20 13.17
C SER A 129 -1.86 -8.49 12.93
N ILE A 130 -1.31 -9.35 12.08
CA ILE A 130 -1.88 -10.66 11.80
C ILE A 130 -1.66 -11.55 13.03
N ASP A 131 -2.75 -12.00 13.65
CA ASP A 131 -2.69 -13.00 14.71
C ASP A 131 -2.34 -14.39 14.14
N GLN A 132 -2.13 -15.35 15.04
CA GLN A 132 -1.70 -16.68 14.64
C GLN A 132 -2.75 -17.43 13.80
N ASP A 133 -4.01 -17.33 14.17
CA ASP A 133 -5.08 -18.06 13.49
C ASP A 133 -5.33 -17.49 12.08
N THR A 134 -5.26 -16.16 11.94
CA THR A 134 -5.28 -15.49 10.63
C THR A 134 -4.06 -15.88 9.80
N PHE A 135 -2.88 -15.99 10.41
CA PHE A 135 -1.68 -16.44 9.71
C PHE A 135 -1.83 -17.88 9.17
N PHE A 136 -2.36 -18.79 9.98
CA PHE A 136 -2.67 -20.16 9.52
C PHE A 136 -3.72 -20.16 8.42
N THR A 137 -4.76 -19.34 8.53
CA THR A 137 -5.79 -19.20 7.49
C THR A 137 -5.17 -18.78 6.15
N ILE A 138 -4.22 -17.84 6.15
CA ILE A 138 -3.52 -17.41 4.93
C ILE A 138 -2.72 -18.57 4.33
N VAL A 139 -1.97 -19.30 5.16
CA VAL A 139 -1.16 -20.45 4.72
C VAL A 139 -2.05 -21.56 4.14
N GLU A 140 -3.11 -21.94 4.85
CA GLU A 140 -4.07 -22.95 4.41
C GLU A 140 -4.77 -22.55 3.11
N SER A 141 -5.07 -21.25 2.96
CA SER A 141 -5.65 -20.71 1.72
C SER A 141 -4.70 -20.90 0.53
N TYR A 142 -3.40 -20.66 0.70
CA TYR A 142 -2.42 -20.90 -0.35
C TYR A 142 -2.25 -22.38 -0.67
N VAL A 143 -2.15 -23.23 0.35
CA VAL A 143 -2.06 -24.69 0.18
C VAL A 143 -3.25 -25.21 -0.64
N SER A 144 -4.46 -24.76 -0.31
CA SER A 144 -5.68 -25.11 -1.05
C SER A 144 -5.68 -24.55 -2.47
N PHE A 145 -5.35 -23.27 -2.64
CA PHE A 145 -5.34 -22.61 -3.96
C PHE A 145 -4.37 -23.26 -4.96
N PHE A 146 -3.17 -23.60 -4.48
CA PHE A 146 -2.14 -24.26 -5.28
C PHE A 146 -2.24 -25.78 -5.27
N ASP A 147 -3.16 -26.36 -4.49
CA ASP A 147 -3.30 -27.82 -4.36
C ASP A 147 -1.96 -28.49 -4.00
N ILE A 148 -1.32 -27.99 -2.94
CA ILE A 148 -0.04 -28.50 -2.43
C ILE A 148 -0.32 -29.76 -1.60
N ASP A 149 0.38 -30.86 -1.87
CA ASP A 149 0.27 -32.08 -1.06
C ASP A 149 0.94 -31.87 0.31
N THR A 150 0.12 -31.94 1.36
CA THR A 150 0.57 -31.79 2.74
C THR A 150 0.38 -33.07 3.55
N SER A 151 0.16 -34.22 2.91
CA SER A 151 -0.07 -35.52 3.57
C SER A 151 1.04 -35.93 4.55
N LYS A 152 2.27 -35.46 4.33
CA LYS A 152 3.46 -35.75 5.14
C LYS A 152 3.93 -34.58 6.01
N VAL A 153 3.18 -33.47 6.04
CA VAL A 153 3.61 -32.21 6.63
C VAL A 153 2.57 -31.72 7.62
N ASP A 154 3.00 -31.41 8.85
CA ASP A 154 2.17 -30.65 9.79
C ASP A 154 2.30 -29.16 9.48
N ILE A 155 1.40 -28.67 8.62
CA ILE A 155 1.42 -27.30 8.09
C ILE A 155 1.43 -26.27 9.21
N ARG A 156 0.57 -26.43 10.22
CA ARG A 156 0.43 -25.42 11.29
C ARG A 156 1.69 -25.36 12.14
N ARG A 157 2.26 -26.52 12.50
CA ARG A 157 3.50 -26.57 13.27
C ARG A 157 4.67 -25.97 12.49
N GLU A 158 4.83 -26.33 11.22
CA GLU A 158 5.91 -25.79 10.39
C GLU A 158 5.75 -24.30 10.10
N ALA A 159 4.53 -23.85 9.77
CA ALA A 159 4.24 -22.44 9.56
C ALA A 159 4.48 -21.61 10.84
N LEU A 160 4.14 -22.15 12.01
CA LEU A 160 4.43 -21.51 13.29
C LEU A 160 5.93 -21.36 13.50
N ALA A 161 6.71 -22.45 13.34
CA ALA A 161 8.17 -22.44 13.45
C ALA A 161 8.78 -21.41 12.48
N TRP A 162 8.35 -21.41 11.22
CA TRP A 162 8.77 -20.46 10.20
C TRP A 162 8.50 -19.01 10.61
N SER A 163 7.31 -18.71 11.13
CA SER A 163 6.96 -17.35 11.58
C SER A 163 7.80 -16.89 12.77
N MET A 164 8.16 -17.81 13.67
CA MET A 164 9.02 -17.52 14.83
C MET A 164 10.45 -17.24 14.39
N GLU A 165 11.00 -18.03 13.47
CA GLU A 165 12.35 -17.83 12.92
C GLU A 165 12.47 -16.48 12.20
N ARG A 166 11.43 -16.10 11.43
CA ARG A 166 11.36 -14.81 10.74
C ARG A 166 10.97 -13.64 11.65
N GLY A 167 10.57 -13.91 12.90
CA GLY A 167 10.15 -12.91 13.87
C GLY A 167 8.90 -12.13 13.49
N ALA A 168 8.09 -12.63 12.55
CA ALA A 168 6.93 -11.90 12.05
C ALA A 168 5.84 -12.82 11.48
N ARG A 169 4.59 -12.38 11.61
CA ARG A 169 3.42 -12.94 10.91
C ARG A 169 2.93 -11.93 9.90
N SER A 170 3.08 -12.24 8.61
CA SER A 170 2.60 -11.40 7.52
C SER A 170 2.28 -12.23 6.29
N GLY A 171 1.49 -11.68 5.37
CA GLY A 171 1.25 -12.32 4.07
C GLY A 171 2.55 -12.57 3.30
N ARG A 172 3.58 -11.72 3.45
CA ARG A 172 4.91 -11.93 2.85
C ARG A 172 5.60 -13.16 3.45
N VAL A 173 5.59 -13.29 4.78
CA VAL A 173 6.20 -14.43 5.48
C VAL A 173 5.45 -15.73 5.14
N ALA A 174 4.12 -15.69 5.07
CA ALA A 174 3.31 -16.81 4.64
C ALA A 174 3.64 -17.21 3.19
N TRP A 175 3.74 -16.25 2.26
CA TRP A 175 4.13 -16.54 0.88
C TRP A 175 5.51 -17.19 0.79
N GLN A 176 6.50 -16.70 1.54
CA GLN A 176 7.83 -17.31 1.59
C GLN A 176 7.79 -18.75 2.13
N PHE A 177 6.97 -19.03 3.14
CA PHE A 177 6.75 -20.39 3.63
C PHE A 177 6.14 -21.28 2.54
N ILE A 178 5.16 -20.76 1.79
CA ILE A 178 4.51 -21.51 0.71
C ILE A 178 5.48 -21.80 -0.44
N VAL A 179 6.36 -20.87 -0.79
CA VAL A 179 7.41 -21.09 -1.79
C VAL A 179 8.37 -22.20 -1.35
N ASP A 180 8.80 -22.18 -0.09
CA ASP A 180 9.63 -23.25 0.49
C ASP A 180 8.91 -24.61 0.49
N LEU A 181 7.65 -24.63 0.96
CA LEU A 181 6.84 -25.84 1.01
C LEU A 181 6.59 -26.42 -0.39
N ALA A 182 6.28 -25.56 -1.37
CA ALA A 182 6.09 -25.96 -2.76
C ALA A 182 7.38 -26.57 -3.35
N ALA A 183 8.54 -25.98 -3.05
CA ALA A 183 9.81 -26.54 -3.49
C ALA A 183 10.08 -27.93 -2.89
N ARG A 184 9.82 -28.13 -1.59
CA ARG A 184 9.99 -29.42 -0.90
C ARG A 184 9.01 -30.51 -1.36
N THR A 185 7.84 -30.10 -1.84
CA THR A 185 6.78 -30.99 -2.33
C THR A 185 6.78 -31.12 -3.85
N GLU A 186 7.78 -30.56 -4.53
CA GLU A 186 7.91 -30.53 -6.00
C GLU A 186 6.66 -29.96 -6.71
N LYS A 187 5.91 -29.08 -6.03
CA LYS A 187 4.74 -28.41 -6.60
C LYS A 187 5.16 -27.18 -7.39
N ASN A 188 4.74 -27.12 -8.65
CA ASN A 188 4.89 -25.90 -9.44
C ASN A 188 3.79 -24.88 -9.07
N ILE A 189 4.21 -23.74 -8.52
CA ILE A 189 3.34 -22.62 -8.13
C ILE A 189 3.58 -21.36 -8.98
N SER A 190 4.31 -21.50 -10.09
CA SER A 190 4.60 -20.42 -11.03
C SER A 190 3.33 -20.09 -11.82
N SER A 191 2.74 -18.92 -11.56
CA SER A 191 1.65 -18.28 -12.31
C SER A 191 0.40 -19.14 -12.57
N LYS A 192 -0.60 -19.00 -11.68
CA LYS A 192 -2.00 -18.92 -12.10
C LYS A 192 -2.41 -17.46 -12.15
#